data_AF-A0A811YN77-F1
#
_entry.id   AF-A0A811YN77-F1
#
_cell.length_a   1.000
_cell.length_b   1.000
_cell.length_c   1.000
_cell.angle_alpha   90.00
_cell.angle_beta   90.00
_cell.angle_gamma   90.00
#
_symmetry.space_group_name_H-M   'P 1'
#
loop_
_entity.id
_entity.type
_entity.pdbx_description
1 polymer ?
#
loop_
_entity_poly.entity_id
_entity_poly.type
_entity_poly.pdbx_seq_one_letter_code
_entity_poly.pdbx_strand_id
1 'polypeptide(L)'
;MCSHESSIQPAQFLLVVGVPVASALLLLQCLRWHCPRRLLGACWKPDSQEEPVAHPTPLPEDEPSRGCPPATLPEMAAFYQELHTPTQGQTVIRQLMHKLLVFSAREVDHRGGCLMLQDMGISLLIPPGAVAVGRQERVSLILVWDLLDAPSLSRAQGLVSPVVACGPHGASFLKPCTLTFKHCAQEPSHARTYSSNTTLLDAKVWRPLGRPGAHTSRDECRIHLSHFSLYTCVLEAPGGREARKWLQLAVFCSPLAPGQSHLQLRIYFLNNTPCALQWAMANEQPHGGRLRGPCQLFDFTGARGDQCLKLTYISEGWENVDESSCQLVPHLHIWHGKCPFRSFCFRRKTASESVNCSALASEIIVTMHTFQDGLETKYMEILRFQASEEESWAVPPPVSQPPPCNRLPPELFEQLQMLLEPNSITGNDWRRLASHLGLCGMKIRFLSCQRSPAAAILELFEEQNGSLQELHYLMTVMERLDCASAIQNYLSLSGSPAPLRGGAHENPGLELDEKL
;
A
#
# COMPACT_ATOMS: atom_id res chain seq x y z
N MET A 1 -2.13 44.52 -77.40
CA MET A 1 -1.07 43.99 -76.50
C MET A 1 -1.09 44.79 -75.21
N CYS A 2 -0.77 44.14 -74.09
CA CYS A 2 -0.77 44.61 -72.69
C CYS A 2 -2.17 44.68 -72.04
N SER A 3 -2.59 43.69 -71.23
CA SER A 3 -2.16 43.29 -69.86
C SER A 3 -2.92 44.06 -68.78
N HIS A 4 -3.84 43.38 -68.08
CA HIS A 4 -4.42 43.85 -66.83
C HIS A 4 -4.27 42.74 -65.78
N GLU A 5 -3.45 43.03 -64.76
CA GLU A 5 -3.23 42.24 -63.56
C GLU A 5 -4.50 42.14 -62.71
N SER A 6 -4.81 40.95 -62.22
CA SER A 6 -5.77 40.71 -61.15
C SER A 6 -5.05 40.59 -59.82
N SER A 7 -5.16 41.62 -58.99
CA SER A 7 -4.69 41.68 -57.60
C SER A 7 -5.47 40.69 -56.71
N ILE A 8 -4.79 39.69 -56.14
CA ILE A 8 -5.35 38.78 -55.13
C ILE A 8 -5.18 39.40 -53.74
N GLN A 9 -6.29 39.58 -53.00
CA GLN A 9 -6.29 40.15 -51.66
C GLN A 9 -5.68 39.20 -50.60
N PRO A 10 -4.88 39.71 -49.64
CA PRO A 10 -4.13 38.90 -48.68
C PRO A 10 -4.98 38.14 -47.65
N ALA A 11 -6.26 38.50 -47.49
CA ALA A 11 -7.17 37.87 -46.52
C ALA A 11 -7.63 36.45 -46.94
N GLN A 12 -7.72 36.16 -48.24
CA GLN A 12 -8.08 34.81 -48.73
C GLN A 12 -6.91 33.82 -48.61
N PHE A 13 -5.66 34.29 -48.67
CA PHE A 13 -4.48 33.43 -48.49
C PHE A 13 -4.35 32.89 -47.06
N LEU A 14 -4.70 33.69 -46.05
CA LEU A 14 -4.65 33.28 -44.64
C LEU A 14 -5.68 32.19 -44.31
N LEU A 15 -6.87 32.23 -44.93
CA LEU A 15 -7.93 31.24 -44.70
C LEU A 15 -7.72 29.93 -45.47
N VAL A 16 -7.19 29.99 -46.70
CA VAL A 16 -7.03 28.80 -47.55
C VAL A 16 -5.73 28.03 -47.28
N VAL A 17 -4.66 28.71 -46.86
CA VAL A 17 -3.35 28.07 -46.63
C VAL A 17 -2.96 28.07 -45.15
N GLY A 18 -3.30 29.11 -44.38
CA GLY A 18 -2.90 29.24 -42.99
C GLY A 18 -3.58 28.24 -42.05
N VAL A 19 -4.88 28.03 -42.21
CA VAL A 19 -5.67 27.11 -41.38
C VAL A 19 -5.26 25.63 -41.55
N PRO A 20 -5.14 25.07 -42.77
CA PRO A 20 -4.75 23.67 -42.91
C PRO A 20 -3.29 23.41 -42.48
N VAL A 21 -2.38 24.37 -42.65
CA VAL A 21 -0.99 24.24 -42.18
C VAL A 21 -0.91 24.27 -40.66
N ALA A 22 -1.68 25.14 -40.00
CA ALA A 22 -1.78 25.18 -38.54
C ALA A 22 -2.40 23.88 -37.97
N SER A 23 -3.43 23.33 -38.62
CA SER A 23 -4.03 22.05 -38.24
C SER A 23 -3.09 20.86 -38.45
N ALA A 24 -2.30 20.87 -39.54
CA ALA A 24 -1.29 19.84 -39.79
C ALA A 24 -0.13 19.89 -38.77
N LEU A 25 0.31 21.09 -38.37
CA LEU A 25 1.34 21.25 -37.34
C LEU A 25 0.86 20.82 -35.96
N LEU A 26 -0.40 21.10 -35.61
CA LEU A 26 -1.01 20.64 -34.37
C LEU A 26 -1.15 19.12 -34.33
N LEU A 27 -1.55 18.48 -35.43
CA LEU A 27 -1.58 17.02 -35.55
C LEU A 27 -0.18 16.40 -35.47
N LEU A 28 0.83 17.03 -36.08
CA LEU A 28 2.23 16.58 -35.96
C LEU A 28 2.76 16.72 -34.53
N GLN A 29 2.37 17.78 -33.80
CA GLN A 29 2.74 17.95 -32.39
C GLN A 29 2.01 16.95 -31.48
N CYS A 30 0.75 16.63 -31.74
CA CYS A 30 0.02 15.59 -31.02
C CYS A 30 0.60 14.18 -31.27
N LEU A 31 1.04 13.88 -32.50
CA LEU A 31 1.73 12.63 -32.83
C LEU A 31 3.12 12.54 -32.19
N ARG A 32 3.84 13.67 -32.07
CA ARG A 32 5.12 13.75 -31.34
C ARG A 32 4.96 13.62 -29.82
N TRP A 33 3.85 14.10 -29.25
CA TRP A 33 3.58 13.99 -27.80
C TRP A 33 3.12 12.59 -27.38
N HIS A 34 2.51 11.82 -28.29
CA HIS A 34 2.09 10.44 -28.05
C HIS A 34 3.19 9.38 -28.22
N CYS A 35 4.43 9.77 -28.52
CA CYS A 35 5.57 8.85 -28.60
C CYS A 35 6.81 9.31 -27.81
N PRO A 36 6.82 9.21 -26.47
CA PRO A 36 8.07 9.21 -25.71
C PRO A 36 8.25 7.85 -25.03
N ARG A 37 8.57 6.79 -25.81
CA ARG A 37 9.12 5.53 -25.22
C ARG A 37 9.81 4.56 -26.17
N ARG A 38 10.15 4.98 -27.39
CA ARG A 38 11.01 4.19 -28.29
C ARG A 38 12.05 5.09 -28.89
N LEU A 39 13.18 5.26 -28.22
CA LEU A 39 14.51 5.55 -28.76
C LEU A 39 15.50 5.81 -27.61
N LEU A 40 15.97 4.73 -27.01
CA LEU A 40 17.33 4.66 -26.47
C LEU A 40 17.77 3.20 -26.53
N GLY A 41 18.74 2.92 -27.40
CA GLY A 41 19.45 1.64 -27.46
C GLY A 41 19.15 0.74 -28.66
N ALA A 42 19.50 1.17 -29.87
CA ALA A 42 19.89 0.26 -30.94
C ALA A 42 21.33 0.60 -31.33
N CYS A 43 22.27 -0.28 -31.03
CA CYS A 43 23.55 -0.37 -31.71
C CYS A 43 23.65 -1.79 -32.28
N TRP A 44 23.76 -1.86 -33.61
CA TRP A 44 23.85 -3.03 -34.50
C TRP A 44 24.98 -4.01 -34.13
N LYS A 45 24.90 -5.30 -34.47
CA LYS A 45 25.08 -5.86 -35.84
C LYS A 45 24.60 -7.34 -35.99
N PRO A 46 24.55 -7.89 -37.23
CA PRO A 46 23.52 -8.82 -37.73
C PRO A 46 24.02 -10.25 -38.08
N ASP A 47 23.15 -10.99 -38.78
CA ASP A 47 23.23 -12.35 -39.36
C ASP A 47 22.73 -13.46 -38.41
N SER A 48 21.82 -14.37 -38.76
CA SER A 48 21.36 -14.83 -40.08
C SER A 48 20.13 -15.76 -39.95
N GLN A 49 19.41 -15.91 -41.07
CA GLN A 49 18.45 -16.98 -41.44
C GLN A 49 17.02 -17.01 -40.86
N GLU A 50 16.08 -16.72 -41.77
CA GLU A 50 14.64 -17.03 -41.72
C GLU A 50 14.39 -18.54 -41.84
N GLU A 51 13.51 -19.10 -41.00
CA GLU A 51 12.73 -20.31 -41.27
C GLU A 51 11.39 -20.30 -40.49
N PRO A 52 10.38 -21.09 -40.91
CA PRO A 52 9.01 -20.61 -41.03
C PRO A 52 8.13 -20.74 -39.79
N VAL A 53 7.09 -19.91 -39.77
CA VAL A 53 6.03 -19.79 -38.76
C VAL A 53 5.31 -21.12 -38.53
N ALA A 54 5.43 -21.68 -37.32
CA ALA A 54 4.58 -22.78 -36.87
C ALA A 54 3.24 -22.23 -36.34
N HIS A 55 2.13 -22.80 -36.82
CA HIS A 55 0.78 -22.51 -36.35
C HIS A 55 0.61 -22.84 -34.85
N PRO A 56 -0.19 -22.08 -34.09
CA PRO A 56 -0.42 -22.35 -32.68
C PRO A 56 -1.27 -23.61 -32.49
N THR A 57 -0.71 -24.58 -31.78
CA THR A 57 -1.41 -25.76 -31.23
C THR A 57 -2.48 -25.30 -30.22
N PRO A 58 -3.71 -25.83 -30.23
CA PRO A 58 -4.71 -25.49 -29.22
C PRO A 58 -4.31 -26.14 -27.89
N LEU A 59 -4.21 -25.32 -26.84
CA LEU A 59 -4.00 -25.78 -25.46
C LEU A 59 -5.33 -26.25 -24.83
N PRO A 60 -5.30 -27.21 -23.88
CA PRO A 60 -6.50 -27.84 -23.34
C PRO A 60 -7.27 -26.91 -22.40
N GLU A 61 -8.56 -27.21 -22.26
CA GLU A 61 -9.58 -26.52 -21.48
C GLU A 61 -9.20 -26.30 -20.00
N ASP A 62 -9.70 -25.18 -19.46
CA ASP A 62 -9.55 -24.67 -18.10
C ASP A 62 -9.71 -25.75 -17.01
N GLU A 63 -8.62 -26.06 -16.30
CA GLU A 63 -8.69 -26.58 -14.93
C GLU A 63 -8.83 -25.39 -13.96
N PRO A 64 -9.86 -25.36 -13.09
CA PRO A 64 -10.05 -24.26 -12.16
C PRO A 64 -8.90 -24.24 -11.15
N SER A 65 -8.30 -23.06 -11.00
CA SER A 65 -7.28 -22.75 -10.00
C SER A 65 -7.67 -23.29 -8.62
N ARG A 66 -6.90 -24.26 -8.10
CA ARG A 66 -6.98 -24.67 -6.69
C ARG A 66 -6.54 -23.51 -5.80
N GLY A 67 -7.52 -22.74 -5.32
CA GLY A 67 -7.34 -21.78 -4.22
C GLY A 67 -7.06 -22.50 -2.90
N CYS A 68 -6.71 -21.73 -1.86
CA CYS A 68 -6.60 -22.22 -0.48
C CYS A 68 -7.77 -23.16 -0.14
N PRO A 69 -7.53 -24.22 0.67
CA PRO A 69 -8.61 -25.11 1.05
C PRO A 69 -9.74 -24.29 1.70
N PRO A 70 -11.01 -24.55 1.32
CA PRO A 70 -12.13 -23.86 1.94
C PRO A 70 -12.11 -24.14 3.45
N ALA A 71 -12.31 -23.09 4.23
CA ALA A 71 -12.33 -23.17 5.69
C ALA A 71 -13.24 -24.30 6.15
N THR A 72 -12.77 -25.11 7.09
CA THR A 72 -13.59 -26.21 7.59
C THR A 72 -14.76 -25.65 8.43
N LEU A 73 -15.91 -26.31 8.43
CA LEU A 73 -17.05 -25.92 9.29
C LEU A 73 -16.68 -25.61 10.76
N PRO A 74 -15.81 -26.41 11.44
CA PRO A 74 -15.37 -26.08 12.79
C PRO A 74 -14.49 -24.81 12.86
N GLU A 75 -13.63 -24.53 11.87
CA GLU A 75 -12.88 -23.28 11.81
C GLU A 75 -13.79 -22.07 11.66
N MET A 76 -14.82 -22.18 10.80
CA MET A 76 -15.83 -21.13 10.64
C MET A 76 -16.62 -20.89 11.94
N ALA A 77 -16.98 -21.97 12.64
CA ALA A 77 -17.66 -21.86 13.93
C ALA A 77 -16.79 -21.17 14.98
N ALA A 78 -15.52 -21.55 15.08
CA ALA A 78 -14.55 -20.91 16.00
C ALA A 78 -14.35 -19.42 15.67
N PHE A 79 -14.27 -19.08 14.38
CA PHE A 79 -14.19 -17.70 13.91
C PHE A 79 -15.36 -16.83 14.43
N TYR A 80 -16.60 -17.28 14.23
CA TYR A 80 -17.77 -16.55 14.72
C TYR A 80 -17.91 -16.60 16.24
N GLN A 81 -17.46 -17.66 16.89
CA GLN A 81 -17.47 -17.74 18.34
C GLN A 81 -16.54 -16.69 18.96
N GLU A 82 -15.32 -16.54 18.45
CA GLU A 82 -14.37 -15.51 18.90
C GLU A 82 -14.95 -14.10 18.67
N LEU A 83 -15.50 -13.83 17.49
CA LEU A 83 -16.06 -12.52 17.15
C LEU A 83 -17.24 -12.08 18.03
N HIS A 84 -18.04 -13.03 18.51
CA HIS A 84 -19.20 -12.73 19.36
C HIS A 84 -18.87 -12.83 20.86
N THR A 85 -17.64 -13.19 21.23
CA THR A 85 -17.23 -13.28 22.64
C THR A 85 -17.14 -11.88 23.23
N PRO A 86 -17.89 -11.56 24.30
CA PRO A 86 -17.95 -10.20 24.84
C PRO A 86 -16.58 -9.66 25.24
N THR A 87 -16.21 -8.50 24.68
CA THR A 87 -14.88 -7.91 24.88
C THR A 87 -14.83 -6.93 26.06
N GLN A 88 -15.86 -6.92 26.91
CA GLN A 88 -15.98 -6.03 28.08
C GLN A 88 -15.77 -4.53 27.74
N GLY A 89 -16.10 -4.12 26.50
CA GLY A 89 -15.94 -2.75 26.01
C GLY A 89 -14.55 -2.42 25.45
N GLN A 90 -13.62 -3.38 25.44
CA GLN A 90 -12.32 -3.24 24.79
C GLN A 90 -12.42 -3.45 23.28
N THR A 91 -11.55 -2.76 22.54
CA THR A 91 -11.33 -2.96 21.11
C THR A 91 -10.24 -4.01 20.92
N VAL A 92 -10.53 -5.08 20.19
CA VAL A 92 -9.61 -6.19 19.96
C VAL A 92 -9.14 -6.16 18.51
N ILE A 93 -7.82 -6.24 18.30
CA ILE A 93 -7.21 -6.39 16.97
C ILE A 93 -6.68 -7.82 16.88
N ARG A 94 -7.17 -8.60 15.93
CA ARG A 94 -6.78 -10.00 15.73
C ARG A 94 -6.74 -10.36 14.25
N GLN A 95 -5.74 -11.14 13.87
CA GLN A 95 -5.77 -11.94 12.66
C GLN A 95 -6.66 -13.16 12.93
N LEU A 96 -7.82 -13.23 12.29
CA LEU A 96 -8.70 -14.40 12.35
C LEU A 96 -8.77 -15.02 10.96
N MET A 97 -8.32 -16.27 10.85
CA MET A 97 -8.07 -16.92 9.56
C MET A 97 -7.10 -16.07 8.71
N HIS A 98 -7.53 -15.61 7.54
CA HIS A 98 -6.74 -14.75 6.63
C HIS A 98 -7.16 -13.27 6.70
N LYS A 99 -7.95 -12.88 7.70
CA LYS A 99 -8.52 -11.53 7.81
C LYS A 99 -8.02 -10.82 9.06
N LEU A 100 -7.48 -9.62 8.87
CA LEU A 100 -7.14 -8.73 9.98
C LEU A 100 -8.38 -7.92 10.37
N LEU A 101 -8.90 -8.20 11.56
CA LEU A 101 -10.15 -7.65 12.07
C LEU A 101 -9.93 -6.84 13.33
N VAL A 102 -10.67 -5.73 13.44
CA VAL A 102 -10.78 -4.94 14.65
C VAL A 102 -12.21 -4.99 15.12
N PHE A 103 -12.47 -5.51 16.31
CA PHE A 103 -13.85 -5.72 16.74
C PHE A 103 -14.06 -5.46 18.23
N SER A 104 -15.33 -5.22 18.57
CA SER A 104 -15.84 -5.16 19.92
C SER A 104 -17.17 -5.90 19.96
N ALA A 105 -17.40 -6.70 20.99
CA ALA A 105 -18.63 -7.45 21.15
C ALA A 105 -19.21 -7.27 22.54
N ARG A 106 -20.54 -7.25 22.62
CA ARG A 106 -21.29 -6.96 23.84
C ARG A 106 -22.66 -7.62 23.84
N GLU A 107 -23.10 -8.05 25.02
CA GLU A 107 -24.49 -8.45 25.25
C GLU A 107 -25.35 -7.21 25.53
N VAL A 108 -26.48 -7.12 24.82
CA VAL A 108 -27.38 -5.95 24.83
C VAL A 108 -28.78 -6.42 25.18
N ASP A 109 -29.40 -5.72 26.13
CA ASP A 109 -30.77 -5.96 26.59
C ASP A 109 -31.72 -4.86 26.09
N HIS A 110 -32.96 -4.83 26.62
CA HIS A 110 -33.94 -3.82 26.25
C HIS A 110 -33.52 -2.37 26.56
N ARG A 111 -32.51 -2.14 27.39
CA ARG A 111 -31.99 -0.78 27.69
C ARG A 111 -31.18 -0.24 26.52
N GLY A 112 -30.86 -1.09 25.54
CA GLY A 112 -30.01 -0.75 24.42
C GLY A 112 -28.55 -0.76 24.81
N GLY A 113 -27.71 -0.22 23.94
CA GLY A 113 -26.27 -0.25 24.14
C GLY A 113 -25.53 0.57 23.09
N CYS A 114 -24.27 0.84 23.36
CA CYS A 114 -23.36 1.45 22.41
C CYS A 114 -22.10 0.60 22.35
N LEU A 115 -21.68 0.26 21.14
CA LEU A 115 -20.40 -0.35 20.85
C LEU A 115 -19.54 0.70 20.12
N MET A 116 -18.27 0.80 20.50
CA MET A 116 -17.33 1.75 19.91
C MET A 116 -16.02 1.04 19.65
N LEU A 117 -15.49 1.19 18.45
CA LEU A 117 -14.09 0.86 18.16
C LEU A 117 -13.28 2.12 18.47
N GLN A 118 -12.68 2.13 19.65
CA GLN A 118 -11.91 3.27 20.16
C GLN A 118 -10.78 3.60 19.18
N ASP A 119 -10.48 4.89 19.01
CA ASP A 119 -9.47 5.42 18.09
C ASP A 119 -9.68 5.12 16.59
N MET A 120 -10.68 4.31 16.22
CA MET A 120 -11.04 4.02 14.83
C MET A 120 -12.12 4.96 14.28
N GLY A 121 -12.85 5.66 15.16
CA GLY A 121 -13.94 6.57 14.78
C GLY A 121 -15.19 5.84 14.27
N ILE A 122 -15.46 4.65 14.80
CA ILE A 122 -16.58 3.79 14.39
C ILE A 122 -17.42 3.45 15.63
N SER A 123 -18.74 3.63 15.53
CA SER A 123 -19.67 3.33 16.62
C SER A 123 -21.00 2.77 16.13
N LEU A 124 -21.62 1.93 16.96
CA LEU A 124 -22.93 1.36 16.74
C LEU A 124 -23.80 1.63 17.97
N LEU A 125 -24.87 2.40 17.75
CA LEU A 125 -25.86 2.72 18.77
C LEU A 125 -27.10 1.85 18.58
N ILE A 126 -27.44 1.09 19.61
CA ILE A 126 -28.66 0.30 19.73
C ILE A 126 -29.58 1.05 20.71
N PRO A 127 -30.68 1.67 20.22
CA PRO A 127 -31.50 2.50 21.08
C PRO A 127 -32.30 1.67 22.10
N PRO A 128 -32.73 2.27 23.23
CA PRO A 128 -33.61 1.62 24.19
C PRO A 128 -34.91 1.11 23.55
N GLY A 129 -35.26 -0.14 23.84
CA GLY A 129 -36.41 -0.85 23.26
C GLY A 129 -36.18 -1.41 21.86
N ALA A 130 -34.94 -1.37 21.33
CA ALA A 130 -34.57 -2.10 20.11
C ALA A 130 -34.58 -3.62 20.33
N VAL A 131 -34.24 -4.07 21.54
CA VAL A 131 -34.34 -5.45 21.99
C VAL A 131 -35.57 -5.60 22.90
N ALA A 132 -36.29 -6.71 22.79
CA ALA A 132 -37.48 -6.99 23.60
C ALA A 132 -37.13 -7.16 25.09
N VAL A 133 -38.05 -6.78 25.98
CA VAL A 133 -37.89 -6.96 27.44
C VAL A 133 -37.76 -8.46 27.76
N GLY A 134 -36.77 -8.81 28.59
CA GLY A 134 -36.46 -10.20 28.93
C GLY A 134 -35.60 -10.94 27.92
N ARG A 135 -35.25 -10.32 26.78
CA ARG A 135 -34.31 -10.85 25.79
C ARG A 135 -32.94 -10.19 25.93
N GLN A 136 -31.89 -10.96 25.68
CA GLN A 136 -30.53 -10.47 25.49
C GLN A 136 -30.03 -10.91 24.12
N GLU A 137 -29.34 -10.01 23.44
CA GLU A 137 -28.75 -10.24 22.12
C GLU A 137 -27.25 -10.01 22.20
N ARG A 138 -26.46 -10.94 21.67
CA ARG A 138 -25.02 -10.72 21.46
C ARG A 138 -24.84 -9.92 20.18
N VAL A 139 -24.17 -8.78 20.28
CA VAL A 139 -23.90 -7.90 19.15
C VAL A 139 -22.40 -7.67 19.05
N SER A 140 -21.89 -7.63 17.82
CA SER A 140 -20.51 -7.31 17.51
C SER A 140 -20.41 -6.19 16.47
N LEU A 141 -19.49 -5.27 16.67
CA LEU A 141 -19.10 -4.24 15.73
C LEU A 141 -17.70 -4.57 15.22
N ILE A 142 -17.54 -4.70 13.91
CA ILE A 142 -16.30 -5.17 13.28
C ILE A 142 -15.87 -4.18 12.20
N LEU A 143 -14.60 -3.81 12.22
CA LEU A 143 -13.88 -3.13 11.15
C LEU A 143 -13.01 -4.17 10.43
N VAL A 144 -13.13 -4.20 9.10
CA VAL A 144 -12.37 -5.10 8.23
C VAL A 144 -11.24 -4.29 7.59
N TRP A 145 -9.99 -4.62 7.92
CA TRP A 145 -8.80 -4.01 7.28
C TRP A 145 -8.38 -4.73 5.99
N ASP A 146 -8.96 -5.90 5.71
CA ASP A 146 -8.80 -6.61 4.45
C ASP A 146 -9.62 -5.96 3.32
N LEU A 147 -8.93 -5.31 2.38
CA LEU A 147 -9.55 -4.64 1.23
C LEU A 147 -10.14 -5.61 0.20
N LEU A 148 -9.89 -6.92 0.30
CA LEU A 148 -10.56 -7.90 -0.57
C LEU A 148 -12.08 -7.94 -0.32
N ASP A 149 -12.53 -7.55 0.87
CA ASP A 149 -13.95 -7.43 1.18
C ASP A 149 -14.57 -6.10 0.71
N ALA A 150 -13.76 -5.15 0.25
CA ALA A 150 -14.24 -3.89 -0.29
C ALA A 150 -14.93 -4.08 -1.66
N PRO A 151 -15.84 -3.17 -2.06
CA PRO A 151 -16.47 -3.23 -3.37
C PRO A 151 -15.45 -3.17 -4.50
N SER A 152 -15.74 -3.83 -5.61
CA SER A 152 -14.94 -3.68 -6.84
C SER A 152 -15.14 -2.28 -7.40
N LEU A 153 -14.06 -1.51 -7.47
CA LEU A 153 -14.09 -0.10 -7.88
C LEU A 153 -13.55 0.09 -9.30
N SER A 154 -14.24 0.91 -10.09
CA SER A 154 -13.68 1.45 -11.34
C SER A 154 -12.58 2.49 -11.06
N ARG A 155 -11.90 2.97 -12.11
CA ARG A 155 -10.91 4.05 -11.99
C ARG A 155 -11.55 5.37 -11.50
N ALA A 156 -12.80 5.64 -11.84
CA ALA A 156 -13.51 6.86 -11.44
C ALA A 156 -14.04 6.81 -10.00
N GLN A 157 -14.16 5.62 -9.41
CA GLN A 157 -14.67 5.42 -8.05
C GLN A 157 -13.53 5.27 -7.05
N GLY A 158 -13.62 5.98 -5.93
CA GLY A 158 -12.62 5.94 -4.86
C GLY A 158 -13.21 5.41 -3.55
N LEU A 159 -12.44 4.62 -2.80
CA LEU A 159 -12.85 4.19 -1.47
C LEU A 159 -12.57 5.32 -0.46
N VAL A 160 -13.59 5.78 0.25
CA VAL A 160 -13.49 6.93 1.18
C VAL A 160 -13.78 6.58 2.63
N SER A 161 -14.20 5.35 2.93
CA SER A 161 -14.41 4.88 4.30
C SER A 161 -13.91 3.44 4.46
N PRO A 162 -13.75 2.95 5.70
CA PRO A 162 -13.53 1.53 5.94
C PRO A 162 -14.71 0.65 5.49
N VAL A 163 -14.48 -0.66 5.49
CA VAL A 163 -15.53 -1.69 5.46
C VAL A 163 -15.89 -2.03 6.90
N VAL A 164 -17.16 -1.83 7.27
CA VAL A 164 -17.66 -2.06 8.63
C VAL A 164 -18.76 -3.11 8.60
N ALA A 165 -18.66 -4.12 9.45
CA ALA A 165 -19.66 -5.16 9.61
C ALA A 165 -20.31 -5.08 10.99
N CYS A 166 -21.63 -5.28 11.03
CA CYS A 166 -22.37 -5.49 12.26
C CYS A 166 -22.77 -6.97 12.33
N GLY A 167 -22.58 -7.58 13.49
CA GLY A 167 -22.88 -8.99 13.74
C GLY A 167 -23.84 -9.19 14.92
N PRO A 168 -24.60 -10.29 14.96
CA PRO A 168 -24.63 -11.36 13.95
C PRO A 168 -25.34 -10.92 12.67
N HIS A 169 -24.91 -11.47 11.53
CA HIS A 169 -25.48 -11.15 10.22
C HIS A 169 -26.99 -11.40 10.19
N GLY A 170 -27.75 -10.49 9.59
CA GLY A 170 -29.21 -10.61 9.45
C GLY A 170 -30.00 -10.28 10.72
N ALA A 171 -29.35 -10.03 11.86
CA ALA A 171 -30.05 -9.65 13.09
C ALA A 171 -30.85 -8.37 12.90
N SER A 172 -32.13 -8.42 13.26
CA SER A 172 -33.08 -7.31 13.13
C SER A 172 -33.60 -6.88 14.50
N PHE A 173 -33.87 -5.58 14.65
CA PHE A 173 -34.27 -4.98 15.91
C PHE A 173 -35.63 -4.30 15.80
N LEU A 174 -36.36 -4.18 16.91
CA LEU A 174 -37.68 -3.52 16.97
C LEU A 174 -37.61 -2.03 16.63
N LYS A 175 -36.44 -1.43 16.83
CA LYS A 175 -36.12 -0.06 16.46
C LYS A 175 -34.81 -0.05 15.67
N PRO A 176 -34.68 0.83 14.66
CA PRO A 176 -33.47 0.89 13.85
C PRO A 176 -32.25 1.26 14.71
N CYS A 177 -31.15 0.55 14.51
CA CYS A 177 -29.85 0.90 15.11
C CYS A 177 -29.17 2.00 14.28
N THR A 178 -28.24 2.74 14.86
CA THR A 178 -27.48 3.77 14.15
C THR A 178 -26.01 3.38 14.08
N LEU A 179 -25.51 3.12 12.88
CA LEU A 179 -24.08 2.92 12.61
C LEU A 179 -23.45 4.24 12.18
N THR A 180 -22.34 4.62 12.82
CA THR A 180 -21.57 5.82 12.48
C THR A 180 -20.12 5.44 12.21
N PHE A 181 -19.55 5.94 11.10
CA PHE A 181 -18.13 5.83 10.81
C PHE A 181 -17.62 7.05 10.04
N LYS A 182 -16.31 7.28 10.09
CA LYS A 182 -15.68 8.41 9.39
C LYS A 182 -15.47 8.12 7.90
N HIS A 183 -15.49 9.18 7.08
CA HIS A 183 -15.10 9.13 5.67
C HIS A 183 -14.23 10.32 5.29
N CYS A 184 -13.51 10.20 4.18
CA CYS A 184 -12.61 11.25 3.69
C CYS A 184 -13.02 11.91 2.37
N ALA A 185 -14.24 11.73 1.88
CA ALA A 185 -14.74 12.48 0.71
C ALA A 185 -14.64 14.00 0.96
N GLN A 186 -14.11 14.76 -0.01
CA GLN A 186 -14.07 16.22 0.11
C GLN A 186 -15.47 16.82 0.01
N GLU A 187 -16.26 16.30 -0.92
CA GLU A 187 -17.64 16.70 -1.16
C GLU A 187 -18.57 15.56 -0.72
N PRO A 188 -19.22 15.67 0.46
CA PRO A 188 -20.06 14.60 1.02
C PRO A 188 -21.21 14.18 0.10
N SER A 189 -21.71 15.10 -0.71
CA SER A 189 -22.79 14.82 -1.67
C SER A 189 -22.38 13.85 -2.77
N HIS A 190 -21.07 13.66 -3.00
CA HIS A 190 -20.54 12.67 -3.94
C HIS A 190 -20.31 11.30 -3.28
N ALA A 191 -20.34 11.19 -1.95
CA ALA A 191 -20.17 9.92 -1.27
C ALA A 191 -21.49 9.13 -1.28
N ARG A 192 -21.44 7.91 -1.80
CA ARG A 192 -22.56 6.96 -1.80
C ARG A 192 -22.26 5.79 -0.88
N THR A 193 -23.20 5.49 0.00
CA THR A 193 -23.17 4.32 0.86
C THR A 193 -23.51 3.05 0.10
N TYR A 194 -22.86 1.95 0.47
CA TYR A 194 -23.09 0.61 -0.05
C TYR A 194 -23.32 -0.36 1.12
N SER A 195 -24.14 -1.37 0.88
CA SER A 195 -24.33 -2.50 1.79
C SER A 195 -24.13 -3.84 1.08
N SER A 196 -23.62 -4.84 1.81
CA SER A 196 -23.50 -6.22 1.32
C SER A 196 -24.16 -7.19 2.28
N ASN A 197 -25.32 -7.73 1.88
CA ASN A 197 -26.09 -8.71 2.64
C ASN A 197 -25.49 -10.12 2.51
N THR A 198 -24.29 -10.27 3.04
CA THR A 198 -23.52 -11.50 3.05
C THR A 198 -22.86 -11.65 4.42
N THR A 199 -22.41 -12.84 4.78
CA THR A 199 -21.62 -12.99 6.01
C THR A 199 -20.17 -12.51 5.79
N LEU A 200 -19.38 -12.42 6.87
CA LEU A 200 -17.98 -12.02 6.79
C LEU A 200 -17.09 -12.98 5.97
N LEU A 201 -17.42 -14.28 5.94
CA LEU A 201 -16.61 -15.28 5.23
C LEU A 201 -17.06 -15.51 3.78
N ASP A 202 -18.30 -15.12 3.44
CA ASP A 202 -18.83 -15.27 2.09
C ASP A 202 -18.29 -14.20 1.12
N ALA A 203 -18.35 -14.49 -0.18
CA ALA A 203 -18.08 -13.51 -1.22
C ALA A 203 -19.07 -12.34 -1.12
N LYS A 204 -18.55 -11.10 -1.13
CA LYS A 204 -19.36 -9.89 -0.90
C LYS A 204 -20.14 -9.48 -2.15
N VAL A 205 -21.39 -9.08 -1.97
CA VAL A 205 -22.29 -8.58 -3.03
C VAL A 205 -22.78 -7.19 -2.65
N TRP A 206 -22.02 -6.18 -3.08
CA TRP A 206 -22.28 -4.79 -2.74
C TRP A 206 -23.40 -4.19 -3.57
N ARG A 207 -24.35 -3.53 -2.89
CA ARG A 207 -25.46 -2.79 -3.50
C ARG A 207 -25.51 -1.36 -2.95
N PRO A 208 -25.87 -0.37 -3.78
CA PRO A 208 -25.98 1.00 -3.31
C PRO A 208 -27.13 1.13 -2.31
N LEU A 209 -26.86 1.82 -1.20
CA LEU A 209 -27.82 2.13 -0.15
C LEU A 209 -28.19 3.62 -0.26
N GLY A 210 -29.38 3.90 -0.79
CA GLY A 210 -29.86 5.27 -0.97
C GLY A 210 -29.15 6.05 -2.10
N ARG A 211 -29.41 7.36 -2.15
CA ARG A 211 -28.76 8.30 -3.09
C ARG A 211 -27.41 8.78 -2.55
N PRO A 212 -26.49 9.27 -3.40
CA PRO A 212 -25.29 9.98 -2.93
C PRO A 212 -25.65 11.10 -1.95
N GLY A 213 -24.86 11.27 -0.89
CA GLY A 213 -25.14 12.28 0.14
C GLY A 213 -26.27 11.91 1.12
N ALA A 214 -26.97 10.79 0.95
CA ALA A 214 -28.13 10.48 1.80
C ALA A 214 -27.77 10.19 3.26
N HIS A 215 -26.58 9.61 3.47
CA HIS A 215 -26.13 9.13 4.78
C HIS A 215 -24.85 9.84 5.25
N THR A 216 -24.30 10.73 4.43
CA THR A 216 -23.01 11.37 4.67
C THR A 216 -23.18 12.83 5.07
N SER A 217 -22.37 13.23 6.05
CA SER A 217 -22.19 14.60 6.51
C SER A 217 -20.76 15.04 6.15
N ARG A 218 -20.20 16.06 6.80
CA ARG A 218 -18.86 16.59 6.48
C ARG A 218 -17.76 15.51 6.47
N ASP A 219 -17.65 14.73 7.53
CA ASP A 219 -16.60 13.71 7.73
C ASP A 219 -17.15 12.39 8.28
N GLU A 220 -18.49 12.25 8.33
CA GLU A 220 -19.18 11.15 8.99
C GLU A 220 -20.28 10.57 8.11
N CYS A 221 -20.35 9.25 8.08
CA CYS A 221 -21.48 8.51 7.53
C CYS A 221 -22.32 7.97 8.69
N ARG A 222 -23.63 8.26 8.68
CA ARG A 222 -24.62 7.75 9.64
C ARG A 222 -25.70 6.96 8.90
N ILE A 223 -25.80 5.68 9.22
CA ILE A 223 -26.74 4.74 8.59
C ILE A 223 -27.72 4.21 9.64
N HIS A 224 -29.01 4.33 9.35
CA HIS A 224 -30.06 3.68 10.14
C HIS A 224 -30.24 2.25 9.64
N LEU A 225 -29.92 1.28 10.50
CA LEU A 225 -29.90 -0.13 10.17
C LEU A 225 -31.23 -0.78 10.53
N SER A 226 -31.89 -1.39 9.54
CA SER A 226 -33.02 -2.30 9.78
C SER A 226 -32.55 -3.71 10.17
N HIS A 227 -31.34 -4.08 9.75
CA HIS A 227 -30.69 -5.34 10.07
C HIS A 227 -29.17 -5.19 10.01
N PHE A 228 -28.46 -6.14 10.60
CA PHE A 228 -27.00 -6.19 10.63
C PHE A 228 -26.41 -6.83 9.38
N SER A 229 -25.37 -6.19 8.84
CA SER A 229 -24.78 -6.49 7.54
C SER A 229 -23.41 -5.80 7.40
N LEU A 230 -22.84 -5.75 6.19
CA LEU A 230 -21.64 -4.97 5.88
C LEU A 230 -21.99 -3.64 5.21
N TYR A 231 -21.20 -2.61 5.51
CA TYR A 231 -21.40 -1.23 5.08
C TYR A 231 -20.08 -0.53 4.71
N THR A 232 -20.11 0.32 3.70
CA THR A 232 -18.98 1.18 3.32
C THR A 232 -19.45 2.39 2.49
N CYS A 233 -18.58 3.35 2.23
CA CYS A 233 -18.82 4.52 1.39
C CYS A 233 -17.82 4.57 0.22
N VAL A 234 -18.38 4.75 -0.96
CA VAL A 234 -17.64 4.92 -2.21
C VAL A 234 -17.90 6.32 -2.75
N LEU A 235 -16.86 6.95 -3.25
CA LEU A 235 -16.94 8.26 -3.88
C LEU A 235 -17.36 8.11 -5.34
N GLU A 236 -18.47 8.74 -5.69
CA GLU A 236 -19.08 8.70 -7.02
C GLU A 236 -19.50 10.12 -7.44
N ALA A 237 -18.63 10.80 -8.17
CA ALA A 237 -18.95 12.14 -8.67
C ALA A 237 -19.99 12.07 -9.82
N PRO A 238 -21.10 12.82 -9.75
CA PRO A 238 -22.09 12.82 -10.82
C PRO A 238 -21.56 13.56 -12.05
N GLY A 239 -21.88 13.04 -13.24
CA GLY A 239 -21.72 13.74 -14.51
C GLY A 239 -20.27 14.09 -14.90
N GLY A 240 -19.30 13.23 -14.55
CA GLY A 240 -17.89 13.45 -14.93
C GLY A 240 -17.20 14.60 -14.19
N ARG A 241 -17.81 15.10 -13.11
CA ARG A 241 -17.17 16.07 -12.21
C ARG A 241 -15.93 15.45 -11.55
N GLU A 242 -14.97 16.31 -11.22
CA GLU A 242 -13.76 15.90 -10.53
C GLU A 242 -14.10 15.43 -9.10
N ALA A 243 -13.80 14.17 -8.82
CA ALA A 243 -13.93 13.58 -7.49
C ALA A 243 -12.65 13.83 -6.69
N ARG A 244 -12.79 14.26 -5.44
CA ARG A 244 -11.67 14.59 -4.55
C ARG A 244 -11.87 14.00 -3.17
N LYS A 245 -10.76 13.62 -2.52
CA LYS A 245 -10.78 13.13 -1.14
C LYS A 245 -9.62 13.71 -0.34
N TRP A 246 -9.87 13.89 0.94
CA TRP A 246 -8.88 14.28 1.92
C TRP A 246 -7.98 13.09 2.27
N LEU A 247 -6.68 13.30 2.15
CA LEU A 247 -5.66 12.36 2.60
C LEU A 247 -4.87 12.96 3.75
N GLN A 248 -4.17 12.08 4.47
CA GLN A 248 -3.22 12.46 5.49
C GLN A 248 -1.89 11.73 5.26
N LEU A 249 -0.79 12.45 5.38
CA LEU A 249 0.57 11.93 5.30
C LEU A 249 1.06 11.66 6.71
N ALA A 250 1.43 10.41 6.98
CA ALA A 250 2.00 9.99 8.26
C ALA A 250 3.45 9.57 8.04
N VAL A 251 4.36 10.19 8.78
CA VAL A 251 5.81 9.96 8.64
C VAL A 251 6.27 9.11 9.82
N PHE A 252 6.72 7.90 9.53
CA PHE A 252 7.31 7.00 10.52
C PHE A 252 8.81 6.92 10.34
N CYS A 253 9.53 6.76 11.44
CA CYS A 253 10.98 6.56 11.43
C CYS A 253 11.36 5.41 12.37
N SER A 254 12.23 4.52 11.89
CA SER A 254 12.90 3.47 12.66
C SER A 254 14.38 3.40 12.27
N PRO A 255 15.26 2.73 13.05
CA PRO A 255 16.55 2.31 12.55
C PRO A 255 16.29 1.24 11.47
N LEU A 256 17.17 1.13 10.50
CA LEU A 256 17.06 0.09 9.46
C LEU A 256 17.31 -1.31 10.06
N ALA A 257 18.30 -1.41 10.94
CA ALA A 257 18.64 -2.64 11.65
C ALA A 257 19.20 -2.32 13.05
N PRO A 258 19.07 -3.23 14.03
CA PRO A 258 19.68 -3.04 15.35
C PRO A 258 21.18 -2.81 15.25
N GLY A 259 21.69 -1.78 15.93
CA GLY A 259 23.12 -1.46 15.97
C GLY A 259 23.69 -0.78 14.73
N GLN A 260 22.88 -0.50 13.69
CA GLN A 260 23.28 0.34 12.56
C GLN A 260 22.83 1.80 12.75
N SER A 261 23.62 2.74 12.25
CA SER A 261 23.28 4.17 12.21
C SER A 261 22.38 4.58 11.03
N HIS A 262 21.92 3.61 10.23
CA HIS A 262 20.99 3.84 9.13
C HIS A 262 19.60 4.14 9.67
N LEU A 263 19.00 5.23 9.19
CA LEU A 263 17.62 5.59 9.48
C LEU A 263 16.74 5.26 8.29
N GLN A 264 15.60 4.64 8.56
CA GLN A 264 14.58 4.36 7.57
C GLN A 264 13.36 5.23 7.85
N LEU A 265 13.06 6.11 6.90
CA LEU A 265 11.88 6.95 6.88
C LEU A 265 10.80 6.24 6.04
N ARG A 266 9.56 6.19 6.53
CA ARG A 266 8.42 5.61 5.82
C ARG A 266 7.27 6.61 5.80
N ILE A 267 6.89 7.08 4.62
CA ILE A 267 5.84 8.08 4.42
C ILE A 267 4.59 7.38 3.89
N TYR A 268 3.56 7.30 4.73
CA TYR A 268 2.27 6.68 4.40
C TYR A 268 1.30 7.68 3.78
N PHE A 269 0.57 7.24 2.76
CA PHE A 269 -0.50 7.96 2.09
C PHE A 269 -1.85 7.39 2.52
N LEU A 270 -2.45 7.98 3.55
CA LEU A 270 -3.61 7.42 4.23
C LEU A 270 -4.88 8.18 3.88
N ASN A 271 -6.00 7.48 3.79
CA ASN A 271 -7.30 8.13 3.85
C ASN A 271 -7.39 8.95 5.14
N ASN A 272 -7.93 10.18 5.08
CA ASN A 272 -8.14 11.01 6.26
C ASN A 272 -9.30 10.46 7.13
N THR A 273 -9.03 9.34 7.79
CA THR A 273 -9.93 8.63 8.70
C THR A 273 -9.10 8.09 9.86
N PRO A 274 -9.62 8.06 11.10
CA PRO A 274 -8.84 7.60 12.25
C PRO A 274 -8.36 6.14 12.10
N CYS A 275 -9.22 5.26 11.56
CA CYS A 275 -8.88 3.86 11.34
C CYS A 275 -7.71 3.62 10.38
N ALA A 276 -7.49 4.51 9.40
CA ALA A 276 -6.35 4.39 8.47
C ALA A 276 -5.03 4.74 9.15
N LEU A 277 -5.02 5.72 10.05
CA LEU A 277 -3.85 6.05 10.87
C LEU A 277 -3.53 4.92 11.86
N GLN A 278 -4.56 4.37 12.51
CA GLN A 278 -4.39 3.23 13.42
C GLN A 278 -3.85 1.98 12.69
N TRP A 279 -4.31 1.73 11.46
CA TRP A 279 -3.75 0.68 10.62
C TRP A 279 -2.26 0.90 10.36
N ALA A 280 -1.84 2.11 9.97
CA ALA A 280 -0.44 2.43 9.74
C ALA A 280 0.42 2.27 11.02
N MET A 281 -0.11 2.71 12.17
CA MET A 281 0.56 2.50 13.45
C MET A 281 0.74 1.00 13.74
N ALA A 282 -0.31 0.19 13.58
CA ALA A 282 -0.24 -1.26 13.79
C ALA A 282 0.74 -1.94 12.82
N ASN A 283 0.80 -1.48 11.57
CA ASN A 283 1.74 -1.98 10.56
C ASN A 283 3.20 -1.64 10.89
N GLU A 284 3.44 -0.51 11.55
CA GLU A 284 4.77 -0.02 11.94
C GLU A 284 5.28 -0.59 13.27
N GLN A 285 4.38 -1.01 14.18
CA GLN A 285 4.73 -1.62 15.47
C GLN A 285 5.80 -2.73 15.37
N PRO A 286 5.66 -3.76 14.51
CA PRO A 286 6.67 -4.82 14.44
C PRO A 286 8.04 -4.31 13.98
N HIS A 287 8.08 -3.21 13.22
CA HIS A 287 9.30 -2.62 12.66
C HIS A 287 9.93 -1.55 13.57
N GLY A 288 9.38 -1.35 14.78
CA GLY A 288 9.83 -0.31 15.71
C GLY A 288 9.62 1.12 15.19
N GLY A 289 8.75 1.28 14.18
CA GLY A 289 8.44 2.58 13.59
C GLY A 289 7.68 3.46 14.56
N ARG A 290 8.14 4.69 14.72
CA ARG A 290 7.46 5.71 15.53
C ARG A 290 6.97 6.83 14.63
N LEU A 291 5.72 7.28 14.84
CA LEU A 291 5.16 8.45 14.14
C LEU A 291 5.92 9.72 14.54
N ARG A 292 6.27 10.53 13.55
CA ARG A 292 7.10 11.73 13.72
C ARG A 292 6.31 12.95 13.24
N GLY A 293 6.03 13.84 14.19
CA GLY A 293 5.25 15.05 13.94
C GLY A 293 3.75 14.78 13.70
N PRO A 294 2.98 15.85 13.49
CA PRO A 294 1.56 15.74 13.15
C PRO A 294 1.37 15.20 11.73
N CYS A 295 0.26 14.51 11.49
CA CYS A 295 -0.12 14.09 10.14
C CYS A 295 -0.46 15.32 9.28
N GLN A 296 0.07 15.38 8.06
CA GLN A 296 -0.17 16.49 7.14
C GLN A 296 -1.35 16.18 6.23
N LEU A 297 -2.36 17.05 6.25
CA LEU A 297 -3.55 16.90 5.42
C LEU A 297 -3.34 17.50 4.04
N PHE A 298 -3.83 16.82 3.00
CA PHE A 298 -3.84 17.35 1.64
C PHE A 298 -5.00 16.80 0.82
N ASP A 299 -5.32 17.51 -0.27
CA ASP A 299 -6.41 17.16 -1.17
C ASP A 299 -5.89 16.33 -2.35
N PHE A 300 -6.58 15.23 -2.67
CA PHE A 300 -6.19 14.31 -3.73
C PHE A 300 -7.32 14.15 -4.75
N THR A 301 -7.03 14.43 -6.02
CA THR A 301 -8.01 14.29 -7.11
C THR A 301 -7.96 12.93 -7.78
N GLY A 302 -9.14 12.37 -8.05
CA GLY A 302 -9.37 11.14 -8.81
C GLY A 302 -9.15 11.28 -10.32
N ALA A 303 -9.01 12.49 -10.86
CA ALA A 303 -8.89 12.74 -12.30
C ALA A 303 -7.44 12.75 -12.82
N ARG A 304 -6.45 12.61 -11.93
CA ARG A 304 -5.02 12.78 -12.25
C ARG A 304 -4.23 11.48 -12.16
N GLY A 305 -2.95 11.56 -12.50
CA GLY A 305 -2.02 10.44 -12.45
C GLY A 305 -1.47 10.17 -11.05
N ASP A 306 -0.30 9.57 -11.03
CA ASP A 306 0.42 9.14 -9.85
C ASP A 306 0.88 10.32 -8.99
N GLN A 307 1.22 10.02 -7.73
CA GLN A 307 1.80 10.99 -6.80
C GLN A 307 3.33 10.83 -6.80
N CYS A 308 4.11 11.88 -7.07
CA CYS A 308 5.55 11.85 -6.79
C CYS A 308 5.81 12.35 -5.37
N LEU A 309 6.70 11.65 -4.69
CA LEU A 309 7.32 12.08 -3.46
C LEU A 309 8.81 12.33 -3.75
N LYS A 310 9.22 13.58 -3.71
CA LYS A 310 10.58 14.04 -4.05
C LYS A 310 11.31 14.56 -2.82
N LEU A 311 12.45 13.97 -2.54
CA LEU A 311 13.42 14.46 -1.58
C LEU A 311 14.09 15.73 -2.14
N THR A 312 13.99 16.83 -1.40
CA THR A 312 14.51 18.15 -1.83
C THR A 312 15.65 18.65 -0.97
N TYR A 313 15.71 18.23 0.29
CA TYR A 313 16.77 18.63 1.20
C TYR A 313 17.03 17.54 2.25
N ILE A 314 18.31 17.39 2.60
CA ILE A 314 18.82 16.57 3.70
C ILE A 314 19.82 17.44 4.46
N SER A 315 19.80 17.40 5.80
CA SER A 315 20.80 18.08 6.62
C SER A 315 22.22 17.62 6.35
N GLU A 316 23.19 18.49 6.64
CA GLU A 316 24.61 18.18 6.55
C GLU A 316 24.97 16.98 7.45
N GLY A 317 25.94 16.17 7.01
CA GLY A 317 26.34 14.94 7.71
C GLY A 317 25.50 13.70 7.37
N TRP A 318 24.39 13.84 6.65
CA TRP A 318 23.57 12.73 6.18
C TRP A 318 23.59 12.60 4.65
N GLU A 319 23.33 11.39 4.15
CA GLU A 319 23.15 11.11 2.73
C GLU A 319 22.01 10.12 2.50
N ASN A 320 21.35 10.25 1.35
CA ASN A 320 20.36 9.29 0.88
C ASN A 320 21.09 8.07 0.31
N VAL A 321 20.71 6.88 0.77
CA VAL A 321 21.27 5.59 0.30
C VAL A 321 20.53 5.10 -0.94
N ASP A 322 19.32 5.60 -1.17
CA ASP A 322 18.50 5.14 -2.30
C ASP A 322 19.00 5.68 -3.63
N GLU A 323 18.83 4.87 -4.68
CA GLU A 323 19.22 5.23 -6.05
C GLU A 323 18.53 6.49 -6.56
N SER A 324 17.29 6.73 -6.12
CA SER A 324 16.45 7.85 -6.56
C SER A 324 16.02 8.73 -5.40
N SER A 325 16.02 10.04 -5.66
CA SER A 325 15.45 11.06 -4.78
C SER A 325 13.97 11.36 -5.07
N CYS A 326 13.34 10.79 -6.11
CA CYS A 326 11.87 10.77 -6.25
C CYS A 326 11.37 9.32 -6.33
N GLN A 327 10.29 9.05 -5.61
CA GLN A 327 9.54 7.82 -5.71
C GLN A 327 8.09 8.12 -6.12
N LEU A 328 7.55 7.34 -7.04
CA LEU A 328 6.17 7.46 -7.50
C LEU A 328 5.26 6.54 -6.70
N VAL A 329 4.07 7.00 -6.35
CA VAL A 329 3.01 6.22 -5.72
C VAL A 329 1.85 6.06 -6.70
N PRO A 330 1.51 4.82 -7.10
CA PRO A 330 0.44 4.57 -8.04
C PRO A 330 -0.88 5.20 -7.60
N HIS A 331 -1.49 5.96 -8.50
CA HIS A 331 -2.76 6.66 -8.27
C HIS A 331 -3.82 5.74 -7.66
N LEU A 332 -4.01 4.56 -8.25
CA LEU A 332 -5.06 3.62 -7.84
C LEU A 332 -4.79 3.02 -6.46
N HIS A 333 -3.54 2.94 -6.00
CA HIS A 333 -3.24 2.45 -4.65
C HIS A 333 -3.76 3.43 -3.61
N ILE A 334 -3.54 4.73 -3.85
CA ILE A 334 -4.08 5.79 -3.01
C ILE A 334 -5.61 5.85 -3.16
N TRP A 335 -6.11 5.91 -4.40
CA TRP A 335 -7.52 6.13 -4.70
C TRP A 335 -8.45 5.03 -4.16
N HIS A 336 -8.03 3.77 -4.25
CA HIS A 336 -8.78 2.62 -3.76
C HIS A 336 -8.54 2.30 -2.29
N GLY A 337 -7.79 3.14 -1.56
CA GLY A 337 -7.67 3.04 -0.10
C GLY A 337 -6.69 1.97 0.39
N LYS A 338 -5.68 1.61 -0.42
CA LYS A 338 -4.63 0.64 -0.04
C LYS A 338 -3.66 1.14 1.03
N CYS A 339 -3.73 2.43 1.39
CA CYS A 339 -2.83 3.05 2.36
C CYS A 339 -1.33 2.80 2.08
N PRO A 340 -0.85 3.01 0.84
CA PRO A 340 0.54 2.69 0.49
C PRO A 340 1.52 3.60 1.23
N PHE A 341 2.78 3.16 1.36
CA PHE A 341 3.88 4.00 1.83
C PHE A 341 5.06 3.97 0.87
N ARG A 342 5.98 4.94 1.07
CA ARG A 342 7.29 5.00 0.42
C ARG A 342 8.38 5.09 1.46
N SER A 343 9.48 4.40 1.22
CA SER A 343 10.58 4.33 2.18
C SER A 343 11.82 5.02 1.64
N PHE A 344 12.44 5.85 2.47
CA PHE A 344 13.74 6.45 2.20
C PHE A 344 14.76 6.03 3.25
N CYS A 345 15.97 5.67 2.84
CA CYS A 345 17.05 5.32 3.75
C CYS A 345 18.13 6.37 3.78
N PHE A 346 18.52 6.74 5.00
CA PHE A 346 19.55 7.73 5.24
C PHE A 346 20.70 7.12 6.02
N ARG A 347 21.92 7.44 5.58
CA ARG A 347 23.16 7.06 6.25
C ARG A 347 23.88 8.30 6.73
N ARG A 348 24.56 8.19 7.87
CA ARG A 348 25.50 9.20 8.31
C ARG A 348 26.78 9.12 7.49
N LYS A 349 27.22 10.24 6.92
CA LYS A 349 28.51 10.34 6.23
C LYS A 349 29.62 10.02 7.23
N THR A 350 30.46 9.04 6.91
CA THR A 350 31.67 8.77 7.69
C THR A 350 32.56 10.01 7.63
N ALA A 351 33.00 10.51 8.78
CA ALA A 351 33.81 11.72 8.86
C ALA A 351 35.08 11.60 8.02
N SER A 352 35.13 12.26 6.86
CA SER A 352 36.39 12.75 6.31
C SER A 352 36.86 13.88 7.21
N GLU A 353 38.15 13.89 7.58
CA GLU A 353 38.88 14.81 8.48
C GLU A 353 38.50 16.30 8.46
N SER A 354 37.28 16.66 8.85
CA SER A 354 36.88 18.03 9.15
C SER A 354 36.27 18.08 10.54
N VAL A 355 37.09 18.54 11.47
CA VAL A 355 36.80 18.78 12.88
C VAL A 355 35.77 19.90 12.99
N ASN A 356 34.58 19.60 13.54
CA ASN A 356 33.57 20.49 14.15
C ASN A 356 32.09 20.15 13.83
N CYS A 357 31.68 18.88 13.89
CA CYS A 357 30.25 18.50 13.81
C CYS A 357 29.91 17.47 14.90
N SER A 358 29.96 17.87 16.18
CA SER A 358 29.78 16.93 17.30
C SER A 358 28.38 16.94 17.94
N ALA A 359 27.51 17.93 17.68
CA ALA A 359 26.19 18.01 18.31
C ALA A 359 25.00 18.07 17.32
N LEU A 360 25.14 18.73 16.16
CA LEU A 360 24.12 18.74 15.10
C LEU A 360 24.12 17.48 14.22
N ALA A 361 25.11 16.59 14.40
CA ALA A 361 25.32 15.43 13.55
C ALA A 361 24.49 14.19 13.95
N SER A 362 23.83 14.20 15.11
CA SER A 362 22.91 13.15 15.55
C SER A 362 21.46 13.40 15.12
N GLU A 363 21.18 14.57 14.55
CA GLU A 363 19.86 14.98 14.10
C GLU A 363 19.79 15.04 12.57
N ILE A 364 18.81 14.35 12.00
CA ILE A 364 18.51 14.43 10.58
C ILE A 364 17.34 15.37 10.36
N ILE A 365 17.48 16.30 9.42
CA ILE A 365 16.39 17.13 8.92
C ILE A 365 16.19 16.78 7.45
N VAL A 366 14.98 16.35 7.10
CA VAL A 366 14.61 15.99 5.73
C VAL A 366 13.45 16.86 5.28
N THR A 367 13.58 17.46 4.10
CA THR A 367 12.45 18.11 3.42
C THR A 367 12.09 17.33 2.17
N MET A 368 10.80 17.04 2.02
CA MET A 368 10.27 16.34 0.87
C MET A 368 9.08 17.11 0.32
N HIS A 369 8.94 17.10 -0.99
CA HIS A 369 7.82 17.69 -1.71
C HIS A 369 6.96 16.58 -2.29
N THR A 370 5.65 16.66 -2.12
CA THR A 370 4.71 15.72 -2.74
C THR A 370 3.67 16.44 -3.57
N PHE A 371 3.45 15.94 -4.78
CA PHE A 371 2.54 16.53 -5.76
C PHE A 371 1.98 15.43 -6.69
N GLN A 372 0.78 15.66 -7.22
CA GLN A 372 0.23 14.82 -8.28
C GLN A 372 0.83 15.23 -9.63
N ASP A 373 0.92 14.27 -10.55
CA ASP A 373 1.40 14.50 -11.91
C ASP A 373 0.70 15.73 -12.56
N GLY A 374 1.52 16.62 -13.12
CA GLY A 374 1.10 17.89 -13.71
C GLY A 374 0.72 19.02 -12.74
N LEU A 375 0.95 18.88 -11.43
CA LEU A 375 0.68 19.92 -10.41
C LEU A 375 1.91 20.43 -9.63
N GLU A 376 3.11 20.09 -10.10
CA GLU A 376 4.42 20.42 -9.48
C GLU A 376 4.55 21.85 -8.97
N THR A 377 3.99 22.82 -9.70
CA THR A 377 4.15 24.26 -9.43
C THR A 377 2.96 24.90 -8.74
N LYS A 378 1.85 24.17 -8.54
CA LYS A 378 0.57 24.74 -8.09
C LYS A 378 0.03 24.12 -6.80
N TYR A 379 0.19 22.82 -6.61
CA TYR A 379 -0.29 22.11 -5.42
C TYR A 379 0.79 21.13 -4.97
N MET A 380 1.71 21.64 -4.17
CA MET A 380 2.86 20.92 -3.64
C MET A 380 2.84 21.00 -2.13
N GLU A 381 2.83 19.84 -1.49
CA GLU A 381 2.87 19.72 -0.04
C GLU A 381 4.32 19.51 0.41
N ILE A 382 4.74 20.30 1.40
CA ILE A 382 6.09 20.25 1.95
C ILE A 382 6.05 19.48 3.27
N LEU A 383 6.66 18.31 3.28
CA LEU A 383 6.90 17.52 4.47
C LEU A 383 8.26 17.92 5.05
N ARG A 384 8.28 18.27 6.33
CA ARG A 384 9.52 18.46 7.08
C ARG A 384 9.57 17.47 8.22
N PHE A 385 10.65 16.71 8.24
CA PHE A 385 10.93 15.69 9.23
C PHE A 385 12.19 16.06 9.99
N GLN A 386 12.16 15.84 11.29
CA GLN A 386 13.26 16.05 12.21
C GLN A 386 13.33 14.85 13.17
N ALA A 387 14.49 14.22 13.30
CA ALA A 387 14.72 13.17 14.29
C ALA A 387 16.13 13.21 14.83
N SER A 388 16.24 13.19 16.16
CA SER A 388 17.49 12.98 16.91
C SER A 388 17.65 11.51 17.29
N GLU A 389 18.88 10.99 17.24
CA GLU A 389 19.23 9.65 17.73
C GLU A 389 18.97 9.48 19.25
N GLU A 390 19.10 10.54 20.07
CA GLU A 390 19.12 10.43 21.54
C GLU A 390 17.72 10.47 22.19
N GLU A 391 16.77 11.23 21.63
CA GLU A 391 15.38 11.28 22.13
C GLU A 391 14.50 10.10 21.63
N SER A 392 15.01 9.29 20.70
CA SER A 392 14.18 8.46 19.82
C SER A 392 14.16 6.97 20.10
N TRP A 393 15.07 6.45 20.92
CA TRP A 393 15.21 5.01 21.17
C TRP A 393 14.97 4.60 22.63
N ALA A 394 14.59 5.53 23.50
CA ALA A 394 14.35 5.23 24.91
C ALA A 394 13.15 4.27 25.10
N VAL A 395 13.51 3.07 25.55
CA VAL A 395 12.72 1.89 25.92
C VAL A 395 11.77 1.38 24.83
N PRO A 396 12.17 0.35 24.04
CA PRO A 396 11.20 -0.48 23.35
C PRO A 396 10.37 -1.27 24.39
N PRO A 397 9.09 -1.58 24.13
CA PRO A 397 8.43 -2.64 24.89
C PRO A 397 9.28 -3.93 24.79
N PRO A 398 9.19 -4.86 25.76
CA PRO A 398 9.97 -6.09 25.73
C PRO A 398 9.48 -6.96 24.55
N VAL A 399 10.01 -6.72 23.37
CA VAL A 399 9.85 -7.59 22.20
C VAL A 399 11.04 -8.56 22.25
N SER A 400 10.74 -9.84 22.36
CA SER A 400 11.71 -10.94 22.50
C SER A 400 12.60 -11.14 21.27
N GLN A 401 12.43 -10.34 20.21
CA GLN A 401 13.14 -10.45 18.93
C GLN A 401 13.43 -9.06 18.34
N PRO A 402 14.55 -8.88 17.63
CA PRO A 402 14.82 -7.64 16.90
C PRO A 402 13.73 -7.38 15.85
N PRO A 403 13.34 -6.11 15.61
CA PRO A 403 12.35 -5.78 14.60
C PRO A 403 12.81 -6.33 13.23
N PRO A 404 11.95 -7.06 12.49
CA PRO A 404 12.32 -7.55 11.18
C PRO A 404 12.66 -6.40 10.23
N CYS A 405 13.62 -6.61 9.34
CA CYS A 405 13.85 -5.71 8.22
C CYS A 405 12.73 -5.95 7.18
N ASN A 406 11.98 -4.91 6.85
CA ASN A 406 10.93 -4.88 5.81
C ASN A 406 11.47 -4.50 4.43
N ARG A 407 12.75 -4.12 4.36
CA ARG A 407 13.43 -3.80 3.11
C ARG A 407 14.32 -4.95 2.70
N LEU A 408 14.16 -5.39 1.47
CA LEU A 408 15.03 -6.36 0.84
C LEU A 408 16.37 -5.67 0.56
N PRO A 409 17.48 -6.23 1.06
CA PRO A 409 18.83 -5.79 0.68
C PRO A 409 18.99 -5.89 -0.84
N PRO A 410 19.65 -4.94 -1.51
CA PRO A 410 19.79 -4.94 -2.97
C PRO A 410 20.32 -6.27 -3.52
N GLU A 411 21.34 -6.85 -2.88
CA GLU A 411 21.94 -8.12 -3.31
C GLU A 411 20.95 -9.29 -3.21
N LEU A 412 20.15 -9.31 -2.13
CA LEU A 412 19.11 -10.32 -1.96
C LEU A 412 17.93 -10.08 -2.91
N PHE A 413 17.57 -8.82 -3.16
CA PHE A 413 16.53 -8.44 -4.11
C PHE A 413 16.87 -8.91 -5.52
N GLU A 414 18.09 -8.61 -6.01
CA GLU A 414 18.57 -9.04 -7.31
C GLU A 414 18.62 -10.58 -7.41
N GLN A 415 19.10 -11.25 -6.36
CA GLN A 415 19.14 -12.70 -6.32
C GLN A 415 17.74 -13.31 -6.40
N LEU A 416 16.79 -12.82 -5.59
CA LEU A 416 15.40 -13.30 -5.60
C LEU A 416 14.69 -12.98 -6.91
N GLN A 417 14.94 -11.80 -7.48
CA GLN A 417 14.45 -11.44 -8.81
C GLN A 417 14.91 -12.47 -9.84
N MET A 418 16.22 -12.76 -9.88
CA MET A 418 16.78 -13.75 -10.82
C MET A 418 16.21 -15.16 -10.64
N LEU A 419 15.90 -15.56 -9.40
CA LEU A 419 15.30 -16.86 -9.12
C LEU A 419 13.82 -16.93 -9.51
N LEU A 420 13.06 -15.84 -9.31
CA LEU A 420 11.61 -15.82 -9.53
C LEU A 420 11.20 -15.42 -10.96
N GLU A 421 12.10 -14.80 -11.73
CA GLU A 421 11.86 -14.35 -13.10
C GLU A 421 11.60 -15.49 -14.11
N PRO A 422 12.31 -16.64 -14.08
CA PRO A 422 12.08 -17.72 -15.02
C PRO A 422 10.67 -18.29 -14.92
N ASN A 423 9.95 -18.32 -16.04
CA ASN A 423 8.60 -18.86 -16.10
C ASN A 423 8.62 -20.37 -15.81
N SER A 424 7.96 -20.76 -14.73
CA SER A 424 7.73 -22.15 -14.39
C SER A 424 6.47 -22.65 -15.11
N ILE A 425 6.54 -23.86 -15.68
CA ILE A 425 5.39 -24.50 -16.34
C ILE A 425 4.27 -24.77 -15.34
N THR A 426 4.60 -24.99 -14.06
CA THR A 426 3.65 -25.16 -12.96
C THR A 426 3.19 -23.84 -12.33
N GLY A 427 3.62 -22.70 -12.88
CA GLY A 427 3.36 -21.37 -12.32
C GLY A 427 4.08 -21.10 -11.00
N ASN A 428 5.02 -21.95 -10.58
CA ASN A 428 5.79 -21.79 -9.34
C ASN A 428 6.93 -20.77 -9.48
N ASP A 429 6.57 -19.55 -9.84
CA ASP A 429 7.42 -18.40 -10.07
C ASP A 429 6.80 -17.15 -9.43
N TRP A 430 7.15 -15.95 -9.92
CA TRP A 430 6.54 -14.68 -9.51
C TRP A 430 5.00 -14.71 -9.52
N ARG A 431 4.33 -15.53 -10.37
CA ARG A 431 2.86 -15.64 -10.43
C ARG A 431 2.26 -16.32 -9.20
N ARG A 432 2.96 -17.31 -8.62
CA ARG A 432 2.50 -17.98 -7.40
C ARG A 432 2.75 -17.11 -6.19
N LEU A 433 3.83 -16.34 -6.16
CA LEU A 433 4.03 -15.30 -5.15
C LEU A 433 2.93 -14.24 -5.25
N ALA A 434 2.64 -13.76 -6.46
CA ALA A 434 1.55 -12.82 -6.70
C ALA A 434 0.20 -13.33 -6.18
N SER A 435 -0.10 -14.62 -6.39
CA SER A 435 -1.31 -15.27 -5.86
C SER A 435 -1.34 -15.31 -4.33
N HIS A 436 -0.21 -15.60 -3.66
CA HIS A 436 -0.12 -15.59 -2.20
C HIS A 436 -0.27 -14.18 -1.62
N LEU A 437 0.17 -13.15 -2.36
CA LEU A 437 -0.07 -11.74 -2.04
C LEU A 437 -1.50 -11.28 -2.38
N GLY A 438 -2.41 -12.20 -2.73
CA GLY A 438 -3.82 -11.93 -2.96
C GLY A 438 -4.14 -11.21 -4.28
N LEU A 439 -3.23 -11.25 -5.26
CA LEU A 439 -3.48 -10.64 -6.56
C LEU A 439 -4.42 -11.51 -7.41
N CYS A 440 -5.46 -10.89 -7.97
CA CYS A 440 -6.38 -11.59 -8.88
C CYS A 440 -5.70 -11.87 -10.24
N GLY A 441 -6.19 -12.89 -10.97
CA GLY A 441 -5.61 -13.32 -12.24
C GLY A 441 -5.45 -12.19 -13.27
N MET A 442 -6.34 -11.19 -13.27
CA MET A 442 -6.22 -10.03 -14.16
C MET A 442 -5.02 -9.13 -13.80
N LYS A 443 -4.71 -8.95 -12.51
CA LYS A 443 -3.52 -8.22 -12.06
C LYS A 443 -2.25 -9.01 -12.35
N ILE A 444 -2.27 -10.33 -12.18
CA ILE A 444 -1.15 -11.21 -12.53
C ILE A 444 -0.84 -11.11 -14.03
N ARG A 445 -1.87 -11.12 -14.90
CA ARG A 445 -1.71 -10.90 -16.35
C ARG A 445 -1.20 -9.49 -16.68
N PHE A 446 -1.59 -8.48 -15.92
CA PHE A 446 -1.03 -7.14 -16.10
C PHE A 446 0.47 -7.09 -15.74
N LEU A 447 0.88 -7.80 -14.68
CA LEU A 447 2.28 -7.86 -14.27
C LEU A 447 3.17 -8.57 -15.28
N SER A 448 2.66 -9.56 -16.02
CA SER A 448 3.43 -10.17 -17.12
C SER A 448 3.81 -9.20 -18.24
N CYS A 449 3.19 -8.02 -18.31
CA CYS A 449 3.54 -6.98 -19.27
C CYS A 449 4.64 -6.03 -18.76
N GLN A 450 5.09 -6.17 -17.52
CA GLN A 450 6.16 -5.36 -16.95
C GLN A 450 7.53 -5.81 -17.47
N ARG A 451 8.52 -4.92 -17.36
CA ARG A 451 9.90 -5.21 -17.80
C ARG A 451 10.54 -6.36 -17.00
N SER A 452 10.17 -6.48 -15.72
CA SER A 452 10.56 -7.56 -14.81
C SER A 452 9.38 -7.83 -13.89
N PRO A 453 8.56 -8.87 -14.15
CA PRO A 453 7.42 -9.22 -13.30
C PRO A 453 7.84 -9.66 -11.89
N ALA A 454 9.01 -10.30 -11.74
CA ALA A 454 9.51 -10.69 -10.41
C ALA A 454 9.90 -9.47 -9.57
N ALA A 455 10.61 -8.49 -10.15
CA ALA A 455 10.94 -7.25 -9.45
C ALA A 455 9.68 -6.51 -9.00
N ALA A 456 8.69 -6.37 -9.90
CA ALA A 456 7.44 -5.69 -9.58
C ALA A 456 6.66 -6.35 -8.43
N ILE A 457 6.76 -7.67 -8.28
CA ILE A 457 6.14 -8.40 -7.16
C ILE A 457 6.94 -8.26 -5.87
N LEU A 458 8.28 -8.27 -5.92
CA LEU A 458 9.12 -8.05 -4.75
C LEU A 458 8.98 -6.61 -4.22
N GLU A 459 8.93 -5.62 -5.12
CA GLU A 459 8.59 -4.24 -4.76
C GLU A 459 7.21 -4.16 -4.11
N LEU A 460 6.21 -4.85 -4.67
CA LEU A 460 4.86 -4.90 -4.10
C LEU A 460 4.85 -5.56 -2.71
N PHE A 461 5.71 -6.55 -2.48
CA PHE A 461 5.89 -7.16 -1.16
C PHE A 461 6.50 -6.17 -0.15
N GLU A 462 7.52 -5.41 -0.54
CA GLU A 462 8.06 -4.32 0.29
C GLU A 462 7.02 -3.21 0.55
N GLU A 463 6.23 -2.83 -0.47
CA GLU A 463 5.13 -1.87 -0.35
C GLU A 463 4.05 -2.32 0.64
N GLN A 464 3.88 -3.64 0.80
CA GLN A 464 2.98 -4.23 1.79
C GLN A 464 3.63 -4.40 3.16
N ASN A 465 4.83 -3.87 3.35
CA ASN A 465 5.60 -3.96 4.59
C ASN A 465 5.94 -5.41 4.98
N GLY A 466 6.13 -6.27 3.98
CA GLY A 466 6.46 -7.67 4.20
C GLY A 466 7.84 -7.85 4.84
N SER A 467 7.93 -8.65 5.89
CA SER A 467 9.20 -8.95 6.54
C SER A 467 10.00 -10.01 5.76
N LEU A 468 11.33 -10.02 5.90
CA LEU A 468 12.15 -11.12 5.37
C LEU A 468 11.71 -12.51 5.89
N GLN A 469 11.22 -12.58 7.13
CA GLN A 469 10.71 -13.82 7.72
C GLN A 469 9.42 -14.28 7.05
N GLU A 470 8.51 -13.35 6.75
CA GLU A 470 7.29 -13.63 5.99
C GLU A 470 7.64 -14.07 4.57
N LEU A 471 8.59 -13.40 3.91
CA LEU A 471 9.03 -13.81 2.58
C LEU A 471 9.63 -15.22 2.60
N HIS A 472 10.46 -15.54 3.60
CA HIS A 472 10.99 -16.89 3.78
C HIS A 472 9.87 -17.92 3.96
N TYR A 473 8.87 -17.61 4.78
CA TYR A 473 7.70 -18.46 4.98
C TYR A 473 6.94 -18.68 3.65
N LEU A 474 6.63 -17.61 2.92
CA LEU A 474 5.97 -17.68 1.61
C LEU A 474 6.77 -18.51 0.60
N MET A 475 8.09 -18.33 0.52
CA MET A 475 8.96 -19.11 -0.35
C MET A 475 8.97 -20.60 0.01
N THR A 476 8.91 -20.91 1.31
CA THR A 476 8.81 -22.29 1.81
C THR A 476 7.46 -22.92 1.45
N VAL A 477 6.36 -22.19 1.65
CA VAL A 477 4.99 -22.63 1.28
C VAL A 477 4.84 -22.81 -0.23
N MET A 478 5.55 -22.00 -1.01
CA MET A 478 5.63 -22.15 -2.47
C MET A 478 6.58 -23.27 -2.93
N GLU A 479 7.25 -23.99 -2.02
CA GLU A 479 8.26 -25.01 -2.33
C GLU A 479 9.45 -24.46 -3.17
N ARG A 480 9.70 -23.15 -3.09
CA ARG A 480 10.86 -22.47 -3.68
C ARG A 480 12.00 -22.41 -2.66
N LEU A 481 12.56 -23.58 -2.37
CA LEU A 481 13.62 -23.76 -1.36
C LEU A 481 14.92 -23.04 -1.73
N ASP A 482 15.15 -22.81 -3.02
CA ASP A 482 16.24 -21.98 -3.53
C ASP A 482 16.12 -20.52 -3.06
N CYS A 483 14.93 -19.93 -3.20
CA CYS A 483 14.64 -18.58 -2.68
C CYS A 483 14.65 -18.56 -1.15
N ALA A 484 14.05 -19.56 -0.49
CA ALA A 484 14.05 -19.66 0.97
C ALA A 484 15.48 -19.76 1.53
N SER A 485 16.34 -20.56 0.91
CA SER A 485 17.75 -20.68 1.31
C SER A 485 18.51 -19.36 1.14
N ALA A 486 18.29 -18.62 0.06
CA ALA A 486 18.90 -17.30 -0.13
C ALA A 486 18.54 -16.33 1.02
N ILE A 487 17.27 -16.28 1.41
CA ILE A 487 16.80 -15.45 2.52
C ILE A 487 17.38 -15.92 3.86
N GLN A 488 17.39 -17.24 4.10
CA GLN A 488 17.94 -17.82 5.34
C GLN A 488 19.45 -17.57 5.48
N ASN A 489 20.20 -17.63 4.37
CA ASN A 489 21.63 -17.31 4.34
C ASN A 489 21.85 -15.83 4.69
N TYR A 490 21.03 -14.93 4.15
CA TYR A 490 21.11 -13.51 4.51
C TYR A 490 20.82 -13.26 6.00
N LEU A 491 19.74 -13.86 6.52
CA LEU A 491 19.36 -13.72 7.93
C LEU A 491 20.44 -14.25 8.88
N SER A 492 21.05 -15.39 8.56
CA SER A 492 22.12 -15.98 9.37
C SER A 492 23.42 -15.18 9.34
N LEU A 493 23.77 -14.53 8.21
CA LEU A 493 24.90 -13.61 8.12
C LEU A 493 24.71 -12.33 8.95
N SER A 494 23.48 -11.84 9.07
CA SER A 494 23.15 -10.63 9.85
C SER A 494 23.08 -10.86 11.38
N GLY A 495 23.00 -12.13 11.82
CA GLY A 495 22.85 -12.51 13.23
C GLY A 495 24.13 -12.82 13.99
N SER A 496 25.29 -12.81 13.32
CA SER A 496 26.58 -13.09 13.98
C SER A 496 27.38 -11.80 14.14
N PRO A 497 27.80 -11.39 15.35
CA PRO A 497 28.79 -10.34 15.48
C PRO A 497 30.06 -10.82 14.76
N ALA A 498 30.52 -10.04 13.79
CA ALA A 498 31.77 -10.32 13.09
C ALA A 498 32.89 -10.50 14.13
N PRO A 499 33.65 -11.61 14.15
CA PRO A 499 34.82 -11.69 15.00
C PRO A 499 35.81 -10.65 14.47
N LEU A 500 36.15 -9.71 15.34
CA LEU A 500 37.24 -8.75 15.17
C LEU A 500 38.44 -9.50 14.59
N ARG A 501 38.86 -9.12 13.38
CA ARG A 501 40.16 -9.51 12.82
C ARG A 501 41.26 -8.81 13.64
N GLY A 502 41.52 -9.35 14.83
CA GLY A 502 42.69 -9.05 15.62
C GLY A 502 43.85 -9.88 15.09
N GLY A 503 44.81 -9.23 14.45
CA GLY A 503 46.07 -9.86 14.09
C GLY A 503 46.82 -10.27 15.35
N ALA A 504 47.18 -11.54 15.44
CA ALA A 504 48.28 -12.02 16.24
C ALA A 504 48.91 -13.20 15.47
N HIS A 505 50.08 -12.94 14.90
CA HIS A 505 51.00 -13.97 14.46
C HIS A 505 51.41 -14.78 15.69
N GLU A 506 51.03 -16.06 15.75
CA GLU A 506 51.74 -17.04 16.56
C GLU A 506 52.32 -18.10 15.63
N ASN A 507 53.65 -18.11 15.56
CA ASN A 507 54.47 -19.06 14.81
C ASN A 507 54.32 -20.47 15.40
N PRO A 508 54.18 -21.53 14.59
CA PRO A 508 54.41 -22.88 15.06
C PRO A 508 55.93 -23.13 15.19
N GLY A 509 56.32 -23.70 16.34
CA GLY A 509 57.70 -23.99 16.70
C GLY A 509 58.41 -24.92 15.72
N LEU A 510 59.64 -24.56 15.39
CA LEU A 510 60.66 -25.43 14.83
C LEU A 510 61.60 -25.82 15.97
N GLU A 511 61.46 -27.04 16.48
CA GLU A 511 62.51 -27.71 17.24
C GLU A 511 63.64 -28.06 16.26
N LEU A 512 64.82 -27.49 16.47
CA LEU A 512 66.08 -27.96 15.91
C LEU A 512 66.96 -28.36 17.09
N ASP A 513 67.04 -29.68 17.27
CA ASP A 513 68.15 -30.39 17.91
C ASP A 513 69.46 -29.94 17.24
N GLU A 514 70.46 -29.54 18.01
CA GLU A 514 71.84 -30.01 17.80
C GLU A 514 72.75 -29.68 18.98
N LYS A 515 73.36 -30.75 19.49
CA LYS A 515 74.49 -30.74 20.43
C LYS A 515 75.72 -30.13 19.76
N LEU A 516 76.31 -29.11 20.39
CA LEU A 516 77.72 -28.99 20.86
C LEU A 516 78.12 -27.53 21.04
#